data_AF-A0A8T4KBF0-F1
#
_entry.id   AF-A0A8T4KBF0-F1
#
_cell.length_a   1.000
_cell.length_b   1.000
_cell.length_c   1.000
_cell.angle_alpha   90.00
_cell.angle_beta   90.00
_cell.angle_gamma   90.00
#
_symmetry.space_group_name_H-M   'P 1'
#
loop_
_entity.id
_entity.type
_entity.pdbx_description
1 polymer ?
#
loop_
_entity_poly.entity_id
_entity_poly.type
_entity_poly.pdbx_seq_one_letter_code
_entity_poly.pdbx_strand_id
1 'polypeptide(L)'
;MSEHKKAEDFAKEQKEISVSEFFEKNKHLLGFDNPTKSLLMAVKEAVDNSLDAAEEAGILPDITVKIKQVDENTYIVSVADNGPGIVRENVPRVFGKLLYGSKFHRLLQGRGQQGIGISSVTLYAQLTTGVPTKVWSKVESKKKTYYCELHLNTAKNEPDVIKEEEIDKEVVGEHGVKVEMEIHGRYRKTVEDYLKQTSISNPFAKIAYTSPDGTKTVFPRSLNDLPKPPKRMKPHPHGMEFGILQRLLQNTSSRTLLSFLTNEFSSVGSQSGKEICKLAKIPEDTKPQELDRIAIEKLIPRRTACHPSVQRNLRKA
;
A
#
# COMPACT_ATOMS: atom_id res chain seq x y z
N MET A 1 29.20 -39.33 -21.69
CA MET A 1 28.38 -38.65 -22.71
C MET A 1 27.41 -37.74 -21.96
N SER A 2 27.47 -36.43 -22.21
CA SER A 2 26.53 -35.45 -21.64
C SER A 2 25.14 -35.75 -22.22
N GLU A 3 24.20 -36.20 -21.39
CA GLU A 3 22.79 -36.26 -21.77
C GLU A 3 22.30 -34.83 -22.00
N HIS A 4 22.20 -34.44 -23.27
CA HIS A 4 21.61 -33.18 -23.65
C HIS A 4 20.09 -33.28 -23.43
N LYS A 5 19.59 -32.54 -22.44
CA LYS A 5 18.15 -32.41 -22.16
C LYS A 5 17.41 -31.89 -23.41
N LYS A 6 16.24 -32.45 -23.69
CA LYS A 6 15.38 -31.99 -24.80
C LYS A 6 14.54 -30.79 -24.36
N ALA A 7 13.99 -30.06 -25.32
CA ALA A 7 13.13 -28.91 -25.05
C ALA A 7 11.93 -29.27 -24.14
N GLU A 8 11.39 -30.48 -24.29
CA GLU A 8 10.30 -31.01 -23.46
C GLU A 8 10.72 -31.25 -22.01
N ASP A 9 12.00 -31.55 -21.76
CA ASP A 9 12.53 -31.72 -20.42
C ASP A 9 12.71 -30.35 -19.75
N PHE A 10 13.17 -29.34 -20.49
CA PHE A 10 13.21 -27.95 -20.03
C PHE A 10 11.81 -27.40 -19.73
N ALA A 11 10.81 -27.73 -20.56
CA ALA A 11 9.44 -27.29 -20.35
C ALA A 11 8.83 -27.84 -19.05
N LYS A 12 9.11 -29.10 -18.70
CA LYS A 12 8.66 -29.71 -17.44
C LYS A 12 9.30 -29.08 -16.18
N GLU A 13 10.46 -28.45 -16.33
CA GLU A 13 11.15 -27.76 -15.23
C GLU A 13 10.64 -26.32 -15.01
N GLN A 14 9.86 -25.76 -15.94
CA GLN A 14 9.27 -24.44 -15.78
C GLN A 14 8.19 -24.47 -14.69
N LYS A 15 8.34 -23.60 -13.69
CA LYS A 15 7.40 -23.45 -12.58
C LYS A 15 7.01 -21.99 -12.42
N GLU A 16 5.72 -21.75 -12.28
CA GLU A 16 5.20 -20.46 -11.83
C GLU A 16 5.44 -20.32 -10.32
N ILE A 17 5.83 -19.13 -9.89
CA ILE A 17 6.00 -18.79 -8.48
C ILE A 17 4.99 -17.71 -8.11
N SER A 18 4.46 -17.77 -6.90
CA SER A 18 3.58 -16.71 -6.41
C SER A 18 4.36 -15.42 -6.14
N VAL A 19 3.65 -14.29 -6.06
CA VAL A 19 4.24 -13.01 -5.64
C VAL A 19 4.91 -13.10 -4.27
N SER A 20 4.32 -13.86 -3.35
CA SER A 20 4.88 -14.03 -2.01
C SER A 20 6.12 -14.89 -2.00
N GLU A 21 6.17 -15.92 -2.85
CA GLU A 21 7.38 -16.74 -3.03
C GLU A 21 8.50 -15.92 -3.69
N PHE A 22 8.16 -15.03 -4.63
CA PHE A 22 9.12 -14.10 -5.21
C PHE A 22 9.73 -13.19 -4.14
N PHE A 23 8.92 -12.60 -3.25
CA PHE A 23 9.44 -11.73 -2.20
C PHE A 23 10.11 -12.48 -1.05
N GLU A 24 9.71 -13.71 -0.76
CA GLU A 24 10.41 -14.60 0.16
C GLU A 24 11.87 -14.84 -0.30
N LYS A 25 12.05 -15.07 -1.60
CA LYS A 25 13.38 -15.21 -2.24
C LYS A 25 14.12 -13.88 -2.36
N ASN A 26 13.41 -12.75 -2.40
CA ASN A 26 13.96 -11.42 -2.65
C ASN A 26 13.61 -10.40 -1.54
N LYS A 27 13.89 -10.74 -0.28
CA LYS A 27 13.56 -9.91 0.91
C LYS A 27 14.11 -8.48 0.83
N HIS A 28 15.23 -8.28 0.15
CA HIS A 28 15.84 -6.97 -0.06
C HIS A 28 14.94 -6.02 -0.87
N LEU A 29 14.09 -6.52 -1.77
CA LEU A 29 13.13 -5.71 -2.53
C LEU A 29 12.01 -5.16 -1.64
N LEU A 30 11.75 -5.82 -0.51
CA LEU A 30 10.81 -5.35 0.50
C LEU A 30 11.46 -4.40 1.51
N GLY A 31 12.78 -4.17 1.43
CA GLY A 31 13.56 -3.36 2.36
C GLY A 31 14.08 -4.10 3.60
N PHE A 32 13.96 -5.44 3.62
CA PHE A 32 14.46 -6.32 4.69
C PHE A 32 15.84 -6.89 4.36
N ASP A 33 16.76 -6.02 3.97
CA ASP A 33 18.15 -6.37 3.62
C ASP A 33 19.07 -6.50 4.85
N ASN A 34 18.82 -5.71 5.89
CA ASN A 34 19.66 -5.62 7.09
C ASN A 34 18.81 -5.71 8.37
N PRO A 35 19.19 -6.54 9.37
CA PRO A 35 18.49 -6.63 10.66
C PRO A 35 18.20 -5.29 11.36
N THR A 36 19.08 -4.29 11.19
CA THR A 36 18.85 -2.95 11.75
C THR A 36 17.70 -2.21 11.03
N LYS A 37 17.65 -2.32 9.69
CA LYS A 37 16.59 -1.72 8.87
C LYS A 37 15.27 -2.46 9.04
N SER A 38 15.30 -3.78 9.23
CA SER A 38 14.11 -4.61 9.41
C SER A 38 13.21 -4.12 10.55
N LEU A 39 13.80 -3.80 11.71
CA LEU A 39 13.04 -3.31 12.86
C LEU A 39 12.46 -1.92 12.63
N LEU A 40 13.25 -1.00 12.07
CA LEU A 40 12.77 0.33 11.70
C LEU A 40 11.61 0.23 10.70
N MET A 41 11.73 -0.64 9.71
CA MET A 41 10.73 -0.79 8.66
C MET A 41 9.44 -1.41 9.20
N ALA A 42 9.53 -2.39 10.10
CA ALA A 42 8.37 -2.95 10.79
C ALA A 42 7.58 -1.86 11.54
N VAL A 43 8.28 -1.00 12.30
CA VAL A 43 7.66 0.13 13.01
C VAL A 43 7.09 1.14 12.01
N LYS A 44 7.85 1.51 10.98
CA LYS A 44 7.43 2.48 9.97
C LYS A 44 6.14 2.03 9.27
N GLU A 45 6.11 0.81 8.75
CA GLU A 45 4.95 0.31 8.01
C GLU A 45 3.71 0.15 8.91
N ALA A 46 3.89 -0.20 10.18
CA ALA A 46 2.77 -0.25 11.12
C ALA A 46 2.26 1.15 11.47
N VAL A 47 3.15 2.10 11.80
CA VAL A 47 2.78 3.49 12.15
C VAL A 47 2.17 4.23 10.96
N ASP A 48 2.74 4.10 9.76
CA ASP A 48 2.20 4.74 8.55
C ASP A 48 0.80 4.23 8.22
N ASN A 49 0.51 2.94 8.41
CA ASN A 49 -0.83 2.39 8.21
C ASN A 49 -1.82 2.87 9.29
N SER A 50 -1.39 2.96 10.55
CA SER A 50 -2.21 3.52 11.64
C SER A 50 -2.56 5.00 11.40
N LEU A 51 -1.59 5.80 10.94
CA LEU A 51 -1.82 7.21 10.57
C LEU A 51 -2.80 7.33 9.41
N ASP A 52 -2.56 6.61 8.30
CA ASP A 52 -3.43 6.65 7.13
C ASP A 52 -4.87 6.21 7.48
N ALA A 53 -5.04 5.17 8.31
CA ALA A 53 -6.36 4.67 8.71
C ALA A 53 -7.14 5.68 9.57
N ALA A 54 -6.48 6.34 10.52
CA ALA A 54 -7.10 7.35 11.37
C ALA A 54 -7.43 8.64 10.56
N GLU A 55 -6.50 9.09 9.72
CA GLU A 55 -6.69 10.27 8.85
C GLU A 55 -7.85 10.07 7.86
N GLU A 56 -7.92 8.91 7.19
CA GLU A 56 -9.02 8.58 6.26
C GLU A 56 -10.39 8.53 6.95
N ALA A 57 -10.42 8.18 8.25
CA ALA A 57 -11.63 8.13 9.05
C ALA A 57 -11.99 9.47 9.73
N GLY A 58 -11.17 10.50 9.58
CA GLY A 58 -11.38 11.79 10.27
C GLY A 58 -11.13 11.74 11.78
N ILE A 59 -10.32 10.77 12.24
CA ILE A 59 -9.99 10.56 13.65
C ILE A 59 -8.59 11.13 13.93
N LEU A 60 -8.44 11.91 15.02
CA LEU A 60 -7.13 12.36 15.47
C LEU A 60 -6.31 11.16 15.99
N PRO A 61 -5.17 10.81 15.35
CA PRO A 61 -4.43 9.60 15.69
C PRO A 61 -3.88 9.62 17.12
N ASP A 62 -4.07 8.54 17.85
CA ASP A 62 -3.39 8.18 19.09
C ASP A 62 -2.78 6.79 18.90
N ILE A 63 -1.45 6.75 18.74
CA ILE A 63 -0.71 5.55 18.37
C ILE A 63 0.21 5.16 19.53
N THR A 64 0.14 3.90 19.95
CA THR A 64 1.03 3.32 20.94
C THR A 64 1.96 2.32 20.29
N VAL A 65 3.26 2.61 20.31
CA VAL A 65 4.34 1.74 19.82
C VAL A 65 5.09 1.16 21.01
N LYS A 66 5.24 -0.16 21.07
CA LYS A 66 6.01 -0.86 22.10
C LYS A 66 6.96 -1.84 21.44
N ILE A 67 8.22 -1.79 21.83
CA ILE A 67 9.21 -2.78 21.40
C ILE A 67 9.75 -3.46 22.65
N LYS A 68 9.64 -4.78 22.69
CA LYS A 68 10.17 -5.61 23.78
C LYS A 68 11.23 -6.54 23.23
N GLN A 69 12.43 -6.53 23.81
CA GLN A 69 13.43 -7.53 23.51
C GLN A 69 13.05 -8.86 24.19
N VAL A 70 13.04 -9.95 23.43
CA VAL A 70 12.74 -11.31 23.94
C VAL A 70 13.95 -12.23 23.87
N ASP A 71 14.88 -11.96 22.94
CA ASP A 71 16.17 -12.64 22.80
C ASP A 71 17.23 -11.63 22.30
N GLU A 72 18.49 -12.04 22.19
CA GLU A 72 19.62 -11.18 21.82
C GLU A 72 19.35 -10.36 20.54
N ASN A 73 18.74 -10.98 19.52
CA ASN A 73 18.40 -10.35 18.25
C ASN A 73 16.93 -10.51 17.86
N THR A 74 16.04 -10.76 18.84
CA THR A 74 14.61 -10.96 18.58
C THR A 74 13.77 -10.00 19.42
N TYR A 75 12.83 -9.34 18.76
CA TYR A 75 12.01 -8.28 19.34
C TYR A 75 10.55 -8.50 19.01
N ILE A 76 9.68 -8.28 20.00
CA ILE A 76 8.24 -8.14 19.79
C ILE A 76 7.95 -6.66 19.53
N VAL A 77 7.47 -6.36 18.32
CA VAL A 77 6.97 -5.03 17.93
C VAL A 77 5.46 -5.06 18.05
N SER A 78 4.91 -4.20 18.91
CA SER A 78 3.48 -3.99 19.08
C SER A 78 3.13 -2.56 18.69
N VAL A 79 2.20 -2.39 17.76
CA VAL A 79 1.64 -1.08 17.40
C VAL A 79 0.12 -1.14 17.58
N ALA A 80 -0.42 -0.19 18.33
CA ALA A 80 -1.85 -0.04 18.55
C ALA A 80 -2.28 1.37 18.15
N ASP A 81 -3.45 1.50 17.53
CA ASP A 81 -4.04 2.77 17.13
C ASP A 81 -5.51 2.86 17.53
N ASN A 82 -6.04 4.08 17.46
CA ASN A 82 -7.45 4.40 17.61
C ASN A 82 -8.13 4.63 16.24
N GLY A 83 -7.67 3.99 15.16
CA GLY A 83 -8.32 4.09 13.86
C GLY A 83 -9.74 3.48 13.86
N PRO A 84 -10.42 3.41 12.70
CA PRO A 84 -11.79 2.89 12.60
C PRO A 84 -11.93 1.38 12.88
N GLY A 85 -10.79 0.68 13.02
CA GLY A 85 -10.73 -0.78 12.99
C GLY A 85 -10.86 -1.34 11.58
N ILE A 86 -10.66 -2.65 11.46
CA ILE A 86 -10.81 -3.42 10.24
C ILE A 86 -11.93 -4.44 10.44
N VAL A 87 -12.85 -4.53 9.49
CA VAL A 87 -13.94 -5.52 9.49
C VAL A 87 -13.35 -6.93 9.48
N ARG A 88 -13.89 -7.83 10.31
CA ARG A 88 -13.40 -9.19 10.57
C ARG A 88 -12.92 -9.92 9.32
N GLU A 89 -13.72 -9.95 8.26
CA GLU A 89 -13.44 -10.72 7.03
C GLU A 89 -12.22 -10.20 6.26
N ASN A 90 -11.85 -8.94 6.48
CA ASN A 90 -10.71 -8.29 5.84
C ASN A 90 -9.44 -8.36 6.67
N VAL A 91 -9.52 -8.60 7.99
CA VAL A 91 -8.34 -8.60 8.87
C VAL A 91 -7.27 -9.57 8.35
N PRO A 92 -7.57 -10.87 8.09
CA PRO A 92 -6.52 -11.78 7.62
C PRO A 92 -5.91 -11.36 6.29
N ARG A 93 -6.72 -10.81 5.37
CA ARG A 93 -6.23 -10.39 4.05
C ARG A 93 -5.32 -9.16 4.12
N VAL A 94 -5.58 -8.23 5.04
CA VAL A 94 -4.75 -7.02 5.21
C VAL A 94 -3.34 -7.37 5.67
N PHE A 95 -3.19 -8.40 6.52
CA PHE A 95 -1.89 -8.76 7.11
C PHE A 95 -1.23 -9.98 6.45
N GLY A 96 -2.01 -10.87 5.81
CA GLY A 96 -1.53 -12.14 5.25
C GLY A 96 -1.65 -12.27 3.74
N LYS A 97 -1.87 -11.17 3.01
CA LYS A 97 -1.88 -11.16 1.55
C LYS A 97 -1.05 -10.01 1.01
N LEU A 98 -0.07 -10.32 0.15
CA LEU A 98 0.70 -9.31 -0.58
C LEU A 98 -0.11 -8.79 -1.75
N LEU A 99 0.12 -7.52 -2.08
CA LEU A 99 -0.60 -6.79 -3.11
C LEU A 99 -2.13 -6.70 -2.87
N TYR A 100 -2.53 -6.68 -1.60
CA TYR A 100 -3.92 -6.52 -1.18
C TYR A 100 -4.12 -5.18 -0.46
N GLY A 101 -5.13 -4.41 -0.87
CA GLY A 101 -5.42 -3.14 -0.22
C GLY A 101 -6.36 -2.24 -1.01
N SER A 102 -6.92 -1.25 -0.33
CA SER A 102 -7.81 -0.24 -0.91
C SER A 102 -7.07 0.80 -1.78
N LYS A 103 -5.74 0.88 -1.66
CA LYS A 103 -4.89 1.93 -2.25
C LYS A 103 -4.51 1.70 -3.72
N PHE A 104 -4.60 0.48 -4.26
CA PHE A 104 -4.21 0.16 -5.66
C PHE A 104 -5.04 0.82 -6.75
N HIS A 105 -6.33 1.02 -6.48
CA HIS A 105 -7.30 1.44 -7.49
C HIS A 105 -7.63 2.93 -7.39
N ARG A 106 -6.95 3.65 -6.48
CA ARG A 106 -7.20 5.05 -6.14
C ARG A 106 -5.92 5.84 -6.40
N LEU A 107 -5.93 6.76 -7.37
CA LEU A 107 -4.91 7.80 -7.45
C LEU A 107 -5.20 8.84 -6.36
N LEU A 108 -4.68 8.57 -5.17
CA LEU A 108 -4.82 9.38 -3.96
C LEU A 108 -3.43 9.49 -3.33
N GLN A 109 -3.10 10.66 -2.81
CA GLN A 109 -1.86 10.85 -2.06
C GLN A 109 -1.98 10.14 -0.71
N GLY A 110 -1.02 9.29 -0.37
CA GLY A 110 -0.94 8.57 0.90
C GLY A 110 0.48 8.08 1.16
N ARG A 111 0.77 7.55 2.36
CA ARG A 111 2.12 7.10 2.73
C ARG A 111 2.50 5.78 2.06
N GLY A 112 1.54 4.86 1.95
CA GLY A 112 1.71 3.56 1.29
C GLY A 112 1.19 3.55 -0.15
N GLN A 113 2.01 3.14 -1.11
CA GLN A 113 1.64 3.14 -2.54
C GLN A 113 1.30 1.74 -3.11
N GLN A 114 1.97 0.69 -2.63
CA GLN A 114 1.99 -0.61 -3.31
C GLN A 114 1.30 -1.74 -2.54
N GLY A 115 0.57 -1.46 -1.45
CA GLY A 115 -0.17 -2.46 -0.65
C GLY A 115 0.63 -3.72 -0.27
N ILE A 116 1.94 -3.56 -0.09
CA ILE A 116 2.88 -4.58 0.38
C ILE A 116 3.28 -4.35 1.84
N GLY A 117 3.12 -3.13 2.38
CA GLY A 117 3.74 -2.67 3.62
C GLY A 117 3.65 -3.66 4.79
N ILE A 118 2.49 -3.75 5.42
CA ILE A 118 2.34 -4.56 6.64
C ILE A 118 2.38 -6.08 6.39
N SER A 119 1.90 -6.53 5.24
CA SER A 119 1.99 -7.94 4.82
C SER A 119 3.45 -8.38 4.62
N SER A 120 4.34 -7.47 4.20
CA SER A 120 5.77 -7.75 4.08
C SER A 120 6.43 -7.89 5.45
N VAL A 121 5.99 -7.09 6.44
CA VAL A 121 6.44 -7.26 7.83
C VAL A 121 5.99 -8.60 8.38
N THR A 122 4.75 -9.01 8.11
CA THR A 122 4.22 -10.33 8.50
C THR A 122 5.03 -11.47 7.88
N LEU A 123 5.32 -11.38 6.57
CA LEU A 123 6.17 -12.36 5.89
C LEU A 123 7.57 -12.41 6.51
N TYR A 124 8.19 -11.26 6.76
CA TYR A 124 9.52 -11.22 7.36
C TYR A 124 9.54 -11.79 8.80
N ALA A 125 8.54 -11.44 9.61
CA ALA A 125 8.36 -11.98 10.97
C ALA A 125 8.30 -13.52 10.93
N GLN A 126 7.38 -14.06 10.13
CA GLN A 126 7.21 -15.50 9.96
C GLN A 126 8.49 -16.19 9.46
N LEU A 127 9.19 -15.61 8.47
CA LEU A 127 10.41 -16.21 7.92
C LEU A 127 11.60 -16.17 8.89
N THR A 128 11.57 -15.31 9.91
CA THR A 128 12.70 -15.15 10.83
C THR A 128 12.47 -15.80 12.19
N THR A 129 11.25 -15.78 12.71
CA THR A 129 10.90 -16.31 14.04
C THR A 129 9.94 -17.49 13.97
N GLY A 130 9.20 -17.64 12.87
CA GLY A 130 8.13 -18.65 12.74
C GLY A 130 6.87 -18.33 13.55
N VAL A 131 6.91 -17.31 14.42
CA VAL A 131 5.79 -16.94 15.29
C VAL A 131 4.70 -16.25 14.46
N PRO A 132 3.42 -16.62 14.62
CA PRO A 132 2.35 -15.99 13.87
C PRO A 132 2.13 -14.53 14.26
N THR A 133 1.75 -13.72 13.28
CA THR A 133 1.34 -12.33 13.51
C THR A 133 0.02 -12.31 14.27
N LYS A 134 -0.03 -11.56 15.36
CA LYS A 134 -1.22 -11.41 16.20
C LYS A 134 -1.88 -10.08 15.91
N VAL A 135 -3.18 -10.10 15.62
CA VAL A 135 -3.95 -8.91 15.30
C VAL A 135 -5.19 -8.84 16.15
N TRP A 136 -5.44 -7.67 16.73
CA TRP A 136 -6.68 -7.30 17.37
C TRP A 136 -7.31 -6.17 16.59
N SER A 137 -8.59 -6.29 16.28
CA SER A 137 -9.35 -5.24 15.58
C SER A 137 -10.70 -5.05 16.25
N LYS A 138 -11.05 -3.80 16.55
CA LYS A 138 -12.37 -3.44 17.06
C LYS A 138 -12.95 -2.32 16.20
N VAL A 139 -14.17 -2.52 15.73
CA VAL A 139 -14.95 -1.53 15.01
C VAL A 139 -16.00 -0.98 15.97
N GLU A 140 -16.25 0.33 15.95
CA GLU A 140 -17.16 1.03 16.88
C GLU A 140 -18.55 0.35 16.98
N SER A 141 -19.09 -0.12 15.86
CA SER A 141 -20.39 -0.82 15.79
C SER A 141 -20.42 -2.20 16.47
N LYS A 142 -19.27 -2.75 16.87
CA LYS A 142 -19.13 -4.09 17.42
C LYS A 142 -18.76 -4.04 18.91
N LYS A 143 -19.44 -4.85 19.71
CA LYS A 143 -19.20 -4.93 21.16
C LYS A 143 -17.87 -5.61 21.49
N LYS A 144 -17.54 -6.69 20.78
CA LYS A 144 -16.35 -7.52 21.02
C LYS A 144 -15.21 -7.14 20.09
N THR A 145 -13.99 -7.32 20.58
CA THR A 145 -12.75 -7.19 19.80
C THR A 145 -12.50 -8.49 19.05
N TYR A 146 -12.25 -8.42 17.75
CA TYR A 146 -11.82 -9.57 16.96
C TYR A 146 -10.32 -9.80 17.19
N TYR A 147 -9.93 -11.04 17.47
CA TYR A 147 -8.54 -11.48 17.56
C TYR A 147 -8.26 -12.54 16.51
N CYS A 148 -7.10 -12.44 15.85
CA CYS A 148 -6.58 -13.54 15.04
C CYS A 148 -5.07 -13.67 15.08
N GLU A 149 -4.60 -14.91 14.94
CA GLU A 149 -3.21 -15.28 14.70
C GLU A 149 -3.11 -15.84 13.29
N LEU A 150 -2.15 -15.34 12.51
CA LEU A 150 -2.02 -15.74 11.11
C LEU A 150 -0.59 -15.80 10.59
N HIS A 151 -0.41 -16.67 9.61
CA HIS A 151 0.73 -16.74 8.70
C HIS A 151 0.32 -16.30 7.29
N LEU A 152 1.31 -15.99 6.47
CA LEU A 152 1.14 -15.84 5.03
C LEU A 152 1.54 -17.16 4.36
N ASN A 153 0.62 -17.75 3.59
CA ASN A 153 0.94 -18.88 2.73
C ASN A 153 1.66 -18.38 1.47
N THR A 154 2.97 -18.59 1.40
CA THR A 154 3.80 -18.04 0.31
C THR A 154 3.54 -18.72 -1.03
N ALA A 155 3.08 -19.97 -1.07
CA ALA A 155 2.75 -20.66 -2.31
C ALA A 155 1.45 -20.11 -2.95
N LYS A 156 0.46 -19.75 -2.14
CA LYS A 156 -0.85 -19.29 -2.64
C LYS A 156 -1.05 -17.77 -2.59
N ASN A 157 -0.19 -17.04 -1.87
CA ASN A 157 -0.42 -15.64 -1.52
C ASN A 157 -1.82 -15.42 -0.88
N GLU A 158 -2.11 -16.22 0.14
CA GLU A 158 -3.34 -16.12 0.93
C GLU A 158 -3.00 -16.21 2.42
N PRO A 159 -3.81 -15.60 3.31
CA PRO A 159 -3.62 -15.74 4.74
C PRO A 159 -3.94 -17.17 5.19
N ASP A 160 -3.13 -17.68 6.11
CA ASP A 160 -3.37 -18.93 6.82
C ASP A 160 -3.69 -18.60 8.28
N VAL A 161 -4.97 -18.67 8.65
CA VAL A 161 -5.46 -18.29 9.98
C VAL A 161 -5.33 -19.48 10.92
N ILE A 162 -4.45 -19.34 11.91
CA ILE A 162 -4.15 -20.39 12.90
C ILE A 162 -5.17 -20.36 14.04
N LYS A 163 -5.55 -19.16 14.47
CA LYS A 163 -6.51 -18.96 15.56
C LYS A 163 -7.35 -17.72 15.28
N GLU A 164 -8.65 -17.80 15.55
CA GLU A 164 -9.55 -16.65 15.59
C GLU A 164 -10.52 -16.75 16.76
N GLU A 165 -10.80 -15.63 17.42
CA GLU A 165 -11.78 -15.55 18.51
C GLU A 165 -12.32 -14.12 18.67
N GLU A 166 -13.48 -13.99 19.31
CA GLU A 166 -14.02 -12.69 19.73
C GLU A 166 -13.83 -12.53 21.24
N ILE A 167 -13.05 -11.53 21.64
CA ILE A 167 -12.73 -11.28 23.05
C ILE A 167 -13.52 -10.07 23.58
N ASP A 168 -14.02 -10.19 24.81
CA ASP A 168 -14.67 -9.11 25.55
C ASP A 168 -13.66 -8.35 26.42
N LYS A 169 -12.48 -8.09 25.84
CA LYS A 169 -11.38 -7.38 26.48
C LYS A 169 -11.09 -6.11 25.71
N GLU A 170 -10.92 -5.02 26.44
CA GLU A 170 -10.49 -3.76 25.88
C GLU A 170 -8.98 -3.80 25.58
N VAL A 171 -8.63 -3.77 24.30
CA VAL A 171 -7.24 -3.81 23.83
C VAL A 171 -6.83 -2.48 23.17
N VAL A 172 -7.75 -1.85 22.44
CA VAL A 172 -7.52 -0.63 21.64
C VAL A 172 -8.54 0.49 21.93
N GLY A 173 -9.46 0.29 22.88
CA GLY A 173 -10.52 1.23 23.21
C GLY A 173 -11.89 0.86 22.62
N GLU A 174 -12.64 1.86 22.15
CA GLU A 174 -13.93 1.68 21.45
C GLU A 174 -13.75 1.19 20.01
N HIS A 175 -12.71 1.66 19.33
CA HIS A 175 -12.34 1.27 17.97
C HIS A 175 -10.82 1.35 17.80
N GLY A 176 -10.27 0.57 16.87
CA GLY A 176 -8.84 0.58 16.57
C GLY A 176 -8.28 -0.76 16.12
N VAL A 177 -6.97 -0.78 15.85
CA VAL A 177 -6.22 -1.98 15.52
C VAL A 177 -4.98 -2.07 16.40
N LYS A 178 -4.68 -3.27 16.91
CA LYS A 178 -3.38 -3.60 17.48
C LYS A 178 -2.78 -4.73 16.65
N VAL A 179 -1.53 -4.59 16.25
CA VAL A 179 -0.73 -5.65 15.65
C VAL A 179 0.49 -5.93 16.52
N GLU A 180 0.83 -7.20 16.68
CA GLU A 180 2.01 -7.66 17.38
C GLU A 180 2.74 -8.70 16.52
N MET A 181 4.02 -8.42 16.26
CA MET A 181 4.88 -9.24 15.40
C MET A 181 6.21 -9.48 16.09
N GLU A 182 6.64 -10.73 16.15
CA GLU A 182 7.96 -11.10 16.64
C GLU A 182 8.93 -11.17 15.47
N ILE A 183 9.96 -10.33 15.49
CA ILE A 183 10.89 -10.18 14.36
C ILE A 183 12.33 -10.32 14.81
N HIS A 184 13.15 -10.94 13.95
CA HIS A 184 14.59 -10.89 14.09
C HIS A 184 15.14 -9.55 13.59
N GLY A 185 15.93 -8.86 14.40
CA GLY A 185 16.43 -7.53 14.08
C GLY A 185 17.50 -7.05 15.05
N ARG A 186 17.92 -5.79 14.89
CA ARG A 186 18.83 -5.12 15.83
C ARG A 186 18.26 -3.76 16.19
N TYR A 187 18.03 -3.53 17.48
CA TYR A 187 17.58 -2.23 17.96
C TYR A 187 18.66 -1.15 17.83
N ARG A 188 18.26 0.02 17.33
CA ARG A 188 19.08 1.24 17.29
C ARG A 188 18.18 2.46 17.51
N LYS A 189 18.82 3.57 17.89
CA LYS A 189 18.17 4.88 18.09
C LYS A 189 17.43 5.42 16.87
N THR A 190 17.71 4.89 15.67
CA THR A 190 17.01 5.24 14.42
C THR A 190 15.49 5.05 14.50
N VAL A 191 15.00 4.14 15.35
CA VAL A 191 13.56 3.96 15.58
C VAL A 191 12.95 5.18 16.29
N GLU A 192 13.60 5.64 17.36
CA GLU A 192 13.18 6.85 18.09
C GLU A 192 13.25 8.09 17.21
N ASP A 193 14.31 8.22 16.42
CA ASP A 193 14.50 9.35 15.50
C ASP A 193 13.37 9.39 14.45
N TYR A 194 12.99 8.22 13.90
CA TYR A 194 11.85 8.12 13.00
C TYR A 194 10.53 8.54 13.66
N LEU A 195 10.23 8.05 14.87
CA LEU A 195 9.01 8.41 15.58
C LEU A 195 8.95 9.91 15.89
N LYS A 196 10.09 10.50 16.27
CA LYS A 196 10.23 11.94 16.51
C LYS A 196 10.02 12.75 15.23
N GLN A 197 10.63 12.35 14.12
CA GLN A 197 10.41 13.01 12.82
C GLN A 197 8.94 12.89 12.39
N THR A 198 8.33 11.72 12.61
CA THR A 198 6.93 11.46 12.29
C THR A 198 6.00 12.34 13.12
N SER A 199 6.26 12.54 14.42
CA SER A 199 5.46 13.45 15.25
C SER A 199 5.60 14.92 14.84
N ILE A 200 6.77 15.33 14.34
CA ILE A 200 6.98 16.69 13.83
C ILE A 200 6.22 16.89 12.52
N SER A 201 6.28 15.94 11.60
CA SER A 201 5.55 16.02 10.32
C SER A 201 4.04 15.85 10.47
N ASN A 202 3.59 15.22 11.55
CA ASN A 202 2.18 14.94 11.82
C ASN A 202 1.78 15.52 13.19
N PRO A 203 1.76 16.86 13.34
CA PRO A 203 1.54 17.52 14.62
C PRO A 203 0.15 17.26 15.22
N PHE A 204 -0.78 16.70 14.45
CA PHE A 204 -2.11 16.29 14.92
C PHE A 204 -2.13 14.88 15.55
N ALA A 205 -1.08 14.08 15.36
CA ALA A 205 -0.96 12.74 15.91
C ALA A 205 -0.29 12.75 17.29
N LYS A 206 -0.78 11.91 18.20
CA LYS A 206 -0.11 11.57 19.45
C LYS A 206 0.56 10.21 19.28
N ILE A 207 1.84 10.11 19.66
CA ILE A 207 2.59 8.85 19.59
C ILE A 207 3.20 8.55 20.96
N ALA A 208 2.75 7.48 21.60
CA ALA A 208 3.34 6.95 22.82
C ALA A 208 4.28 5.79 22.49
N TYR A 209 5.55 5.89 22.87
CA TYR A 209 6.59 4.92 22.58
C TYR A 209 7.14 4.29 23.86
N THR A 210 7.32 2.96 23.85
CA THR A 210 8.09 2.23 24.85
C THR A 210 9.22 1.47 24.16
N SER A 211 10.46 1.81 24.47
CA SER A 211 11.66 1.17 23.93
C SER A 211 11.98 -0.16 24.62
N PRO A 212 12.92 -0.97 24.07
CA PRO A 212 13.29 -2.27 24.63
C PRO A 212 13.83 -2.23 26.06
N ASP A 213 14.46 -1.13 26.46
CA ASP A 213 14.95 -0.87 27.82
C ASP A 213 13.84 -0.43 28.80
N GLY A 214 12.60 -0.27 28.30
CA GLY A 214 11.44 0.15 29.08
C GLY A 214 11.26 1.67 29.18
N THR A 215 12.15 2.47 28.55
CA THR A 215 12.00 3.93 28.53
C THR A 215 10.72 4.31 27.81
N LYS A 216 9.92 5.17 28.44
CA LYS A 216 8.65 5.65 27.89
C LYS A 216 8.81 7.09 27.40
N THR A 217 8.46 7.32 26.16
CA THR A 217 8.49 8.65 25.52
C THR A 217 7.12 8.93 24.94
N VAL A 218 6.55 10.09 25.22
CA VAL A 218 5.28 10.53 24.63
C VAL A 218 5.54 11.75 23.76
N PHE A 219 5.17 11.64 22.50
CA PHE A 219 5.11 12.74 21.55
C PHE A 219 3.66 13.25 21.49
N PRO A 220 3.33 14.35 22.19
CA PRO A 220 1.97 14.87 22.21
C PRO A 220 1.60 15.52 20.88
N ARG A 221 0.30 15.57 20.58
CA ARG A 221 -0.20 16.38 19.48
C ARG A 221 -0.09 17.87 19.83
N SER A 222 0.32 18.67 18.85
CA SER A 222 0.36 20.13 18.91
C SER A 222 -0.84 20.77 18.21
N LEU A 223 -1.53 20.03 17.34
CA LEU A 223 -2.75 20.47 16.65
C LEU A 223 -3.90 19.50 16.97
N ASN A 224 -5.13 20.04 17.01
CA ASN A 224 -6.35 19.26 17.21
C ASN A 224 -7.24 19.23 15.96
N ASP A 225 -6.69 19.63 14.81
CA ASP A 225 -7.38 19.64 13.53
C ASP A 225 -6.61 18.78 12.53
N LEU A 226 -7.35 17.95 11.78
CA LEU A 226 -6.78 17.16 10.69
C LEU A 226 -6.56 18.02 9.43
N PRO A 227 -5.55 17.68 8.62
CA PRO A 227 -5.41 18.28 7.30
C PRO A 227 -6.62 17.93 6.43
N LYS A 228 -6.87 18.75 5.40
CA LYS A 228 -7.93 18.46 4.43
C LYS A 228 -7.65 17.11 3.76
N PRO A 229 -8.62 16.18 3.72
CA PRO A 229 -8.39 14.87 3.14
C PRO A 229 -8.05 15.01 1.65
N PRO A 230 -7.08 14.22 1.15
CA PRO A 230 -6.74 14.22 -0.25
C PRO A 230 -7.95 13.76 -1.08
N LYS A 231 -8.13 14.34 -2.26
CA LYS A 231 -9.21 13.98 -3.17
C LYS A 231 -8.69 13.00 -4.21
N ARG A 232 -9.51 12.01 -4.56
CA ARG A 232 -9.21 11.10 -5.68
C ARG A 232 -9.08 11.93 -6.96
N MET A 233 -7.98 11.74 -7.68
CA MET A 233 -7.75 12.40 -8.96
C MET A 233 -7.79 11.42 -10.12
N LYS A 234 -8.13 11.92 -11.31
CA LYS A 234 -7.98 11.17 -12.57
C LYS A 234 -6.53 11.27 -13.05
N PRO A 235 -6.01 10.27 -13.78
CA PRO A 235 -4.68 10.36 -14.38
C PRO A 235 -4.58 11.60 -15.26
N HIS A 236 -3.43 12.28 -15.20
CA HIS A 236 -3.14 13.37 -16.11
C HIS A 236 -2.62 12.79 -17.44
N PRO A 237 -2.99 13.33 -18.61
CA PRO A 237 -2.58 12.77 -19.90
C PRO A 237 -1.08 12.93 -20.18
N HIS A 238 -0.44 13.94 -19.60
CA HIS A 238 1.00 14.14 -19.72
C HIS A 238 1.77 13.07 -18.94
N GLY A 239 2.69 12.39 -19.61
CA GLY A 239 3.49 11.30 -19.02
C GLY A 239 2.80 9.94 -19.07
N MET A 240 1.66 9.82 -19.75
CA MET A 240 1.00 8.53 -19.94
C MET A 240 1.79 7.63 -20.89
N GLU A 241 2.05 6.40 -20.45
CA GLU A 241 2.67 5.36 -21.26
C GLU A 241 1.64 4.57 -22.06
N PHE A 242 2.12 3.94 -23.13
CA PHE A 242 1.28 3.17 -24.06
C PHE A 242 0.46 2.09 -23.35
N GLY A 243 1.08 1.26 -22.50
CA GLY A 243 0.38 0.18 -21.82
C GLY A 243 -0.72 0.68 -20.87
N ILE A 244 -0.49 1.82 -20.21
CA ILE A 244 -1.49 2.45 -19.33
C ILE A 244 -2.67 2.96 -20.15
N LEU A 245 -2.40 3.69 -21.25
CA LEU A 245 -3.43 4.21 -22.14
C LEU A 245 -4.26 3.07 -22.75
N GLN A 246 -3.58 2.03 -23.25
CA GLN A 246 -4.23 0.85 -23.83
C GLN A 246 -5.17 0.18 -22.81
N ARG A 247 -4.71 0.00 -21.56
CA ARG A 247 -5.55 -0.56 -20.50
C ARG A 247 -6.76 0.32 -20.19
N LEU A 248 -6.61 1.65 -20.16
CA LEU A 248 -7.73 2.57 -19.93
C LEU A 248 -8.74 2.53 -21.07
N LEU A 249 -8.27 2.49 -22.32
CA LEU A 249 -9.11 2.38 -23.51
C LEU A 249 -9.94 1.10 -23.53
N GLN A 250 -9.37 -0.03 -23.08
CA GLN A 250 -10.08 -1.31 -23.02
C GLN A 250 -11.09 -1.38 -21.86
N ASN A 251 -10.81 -0.73 -20.73
CA ASN A 251 -11.64 -0.81 -19.52
C ASN A 251 -12.67 0.31 -19.37
N THR A 252 -12.65 1.33 -20.25
CA THR A 252 -13.61 2.44 -20.15
C THR A 252 -15.02 2.02 -20.58
N SER A 253 -16.03 2.62 -19.95
CA SER A 253 -17.43 2.53 -20.38
C SER A 253 -17.80 3.60 -21.43
N SER A 254 -16.87 4.47 -21.80
CA SER A 254 -17.11 5.56 -22.76
C SER A 254 -17.33 5.00 -24.17
N ARG A 255 -18.37 5.49 -24.85
CA ARG A 255 -18.73 5.04 -26.21
C ARG A 255 -17.94 5.74 -27.32
N THR A 256 -17.37 6.91 -27.02
CA THR A 256 -16.64 7.73 -27.99
C THR A 256 -15.28 8.15 -27.41
N LEU A 257 -14.31 8.37 -28.29
CA LEU A 257 -12.98 8.81 -27.92
C LEU A 257 -12.99 10.17 -27.22
N LEU A 258 -13.84 11.11 -27.67
CA LEU A 258 -13.98 12.40 -27.00
C LEU A 258 -14.52 12.25 -25.57
N SER A 259 -15.51 11.37 -25.36
CA SER A 259 -16.04 11.08 -24.04
C SER A 259 -15.00 10.42 -23.14
N PHE A 260 -14.21 9.49 -23.69
CA PHE A 260 -13.11 8.85 -22.97
C PHE A 260 -12.08 9.89 -22.48
N LEU A 261 -11.58 10.73 -23.40
CA LEU A 261 -10.58 11.75 -23.07
C LEU A 261 -11.09 12.73 -22.01
N THR A 262 -12.37 13.08 -22.03
CA THR A 262 -12.97 14.02 -21.06
C THR A 262 -13.26 13.36 -19.70
N ASN A 263 -13.67 12.10 -19.71
CA ASN A 263 -14.13 11.41 -18.49
C ASN A 263 -13.04 10.67 -17.75
N GLU A 264 -12.00 10.18 -18.42
CA GLU A 264 -10.97 9.35 -17.79
C GLU A 264 -9.74 10.17 -17.35
N PHE A 265 -9.57 11.40 -17.84
CA PHE A 265 -8.40 12.23 -17.57
C PHE A 265 -8.72 13.47 -16.74
N SER A 266 -7.73 13.92 -15.97
CA SER A 266 -7.72 15.26 -15.39
C SER A 266 -7.26 16.29 -16.43
N SER A 267 -7.75 17.52 -16.31
CA SER A 267 -7.35 18.66 -17.15
C SER A 267 -7.66 18.54 -18.66
N VAL A 268 -8.52 17.59 -19.06
CA VAL A 268 -9.02 17.45 -20.43
C VAL A 268 -10.51 17.80 -20.48
N GLY A 269 -10.80 19.01 -20.96
CA GLY A 269 -12.18 19.43 -21.27
C GLY A 269 -12.56 19.07 -22.71
N SER A 270 -13.81 19.32 -23.10
CA SER A 270 -14.30 19.00 -24.45
C SER A 270 -13.49 19.68 -25.56
N GLN A 271 -13.07 20.93 -25.39
CA GLN A 271 -12.25 21.62 -26.39
C GLN A 271 -10.87 20.96 -26.54
N SER A 272 -10.18 20.74 -25.43
CA SER A 272 -8.88 20.06 -25.42
C SER A 272 -8.96 18.64 -25.98
N GLY A 273 -10.03 17.90 -25.66
CA GLY A 273 -10.27 16.56 -26.20
C GLY A 273 -10.41 16.56 -27.73
N LYS A 274 -11.16 17.52 -28.29
CA LYS A 274 -11.28 17.69 -29.75
C LYS A 274 -9.94 18.03 -30.40
N GLU A 275 -9.14 18.90 -29.78
CA GLU A 275 -7.80 19.22 -30.25
C GLU A 275 -6.89 17.99 -30.26
N ILE A 276 -6.94 17.15 -29.22
CA ILE A 276 -6.19 15.90 -29.14
C ILE A 276 -6.59 14.96 -30.29
N CYS A 277 -7.90 14.73 -30.50
CA CYS A 277 -8.40 13.90 -31.60
C CYS A 277 -7.93 14.44 -32.97
N LYS A 278 -7.99 15.76 -33.17
CA LYS A 278 -7.55 16.42 -34.40
C LYS A 278 -6.06 16.26 -34.65
N LEU A 279 -5.22 16.43 -33.62
CA LEU A 279 -3.77 16.24 -33.71
C LEU A 279 -3.40 14.78 -33.97
N ALA A 280 -4.09 13.84 -33.33
CA ALA A 280 -3.91 12.41 -33.55
C ALA A 280 -4.49 11.92 -34.89
N LYS A 281 -5.30 12.76 -35.57
CA LYS A 281 -6.05 12.43 -36.79
C LYS A 281 -6.99 11.23 -36.60
N ILE A 282 -7.71 11.21 -35.49
CA ILE A 282 -8.68 10.16 -35.14
C ILE A 282 -10.06 10.80 -34.97
N PRO A 283 -11.12 10.25 -35.59
CA PRO A 283 -12.48 10.75 -35.40
C PRO A 283 -12.93 10.72 -33.93
N GLU A 284 -13.66 11.75 -33.50
CA GLU A 284 -14.11 11.93 -32.12
C GLU A 284 -15.08 10.84 -31.63
N ASP A 285 -15.85 10.28 -32.57
CA ASP A 285 -16.87 9.26 -32.42
C ASP A 285 -16.31 7.83 -32.47
N THR A 286 -15.02 7.67 -32.76
CA THR A 286 -14.34 6.37 -32.73
C THR A 286 -14.50 5.73 -31.36
N LYS A 287 -14.80 4.43 -31.32
CA LYS A 287 -14.89 3.70 -30.07
C LYS A 287 -13.50 3.49 -29.47
N PRO A 288 -13.29 3.79 -28.17
CA PRO A 288 -12.00 3.62 -27.51
C PRO A 288 -11.38 2.22 -27.65
N GLN A 289 -12.22 1.18 -27.61
CA GLN A 289 -11.80 -0.23 -27.62
C GLN A 289 -11.34 -0.72 -29.00
N GLU A 290 -11.76 -0.04 -30.08
CA GLU A 290 -11.45 -0.40 -31.47
C GLU A 290 -10.17 0.26 -31.99
N LEU A 291 -9.49 1.07 -31.16
CA LEU A 291 -8.24 1.73 -31.54
C LEU A 291 -7.09 0.72 -31.68
N ASP A 292 -6.42 0.75 -32.82
CA ASP A 292 -5.25 -0.04 -33.09
C ASP A 292 -3.99 0.54 -32.40
N ARG A 293 -2.91 -0.24 -32.38
CA ARG A 293 -1.64 0.19 -31.79
C ARG A 293 -1.16 1.53 -32.35
N ILE A 294 -1.30 1.75 -33.67
CA ILE A 294 -0.80 2.96 -34.33
C ILE A 294 -1.61 4.18 -33.89
N ALA A 295 -2.94 4.06 -33.79
CA ALA A 295 -3.80 5.11 -33.30
C ALA A 295 -3.53 5.45 -31.83
N ILE A 296 -3.32 4.44 -30.99
CA ILE A 296 -2.95 4.64 -29.58
C ILE A 296 -1.60 5.37 -29.47
N GLU A 297 -0.60 4.99 -30.26
CA GLU A 297 0.70 5.69 -30.27
C GLU A 297 0.57 7.16 -30.69
N LYS A 298 -0.37 7.50 -31.58
CA LYS A 298 -0.65 8.88 -32.00
C LYS A 298 -1.36 9.71 -30.93
N LEU A 299 -2.11 9.07 -30.03
CA LEU A 299 -2.79 9.73 -28.91
C LEU A 299 -1.84 10.10 -27.77
N ILE A 300 -0.71 9.39 -27.65
CA ILE A 300 0.28 9.70 -26.62
C ILE A 300 1.05 10.94 -27.07
N PRO A 301 1.01 12.05 -26.30
CA PRO A 301 1.76 13.24 -26.63
C PRO A 301 3.27 12.96 -26.47
N ARG A 302 3.93 12.51 -27.54
CA ARG A 302 5.40 12.45 -27.58
C ARG A 302 5.92 13.89 -27.49
N ARG A 303 6.96 14.10 -26.65
CA ARG A 303 7.58 15.42 -26.38
C ARG A 303 7.86 16.27 -27.62
N THR A 304 8.00 15.65 -28.79
CA THR A 304 8.30 16.29 -30.08
C THR A 304 7.09 16.77 -30.89
N ALA A 305 5.84 16.45 -30.52
CA ALA A 305 4.67 16.65 -31.40
C ALA A 305 3.48 17.44 -30.80
N CYS A 306 3.58 17.97 -29.57
CA CYS A 306 2.53 18.84 -29.05
C CYS A 306 2.78 20.31 -29.40
N HIS A 307 1.79 20.94 -30.03
CA HIS A 307 1.76 22.38 -30.28
C HIS A 307 1.98 23.16 -28.96
N PRO A 308 2.71 24.29 -28.95
CA PRO A 308 3.04 25.04 -27.72
C PRO A 308 1.82 25.47 -26.90
N SER A 309 0.64 25.61 -27.51
CA SER A 309 -0.63 25.91 -26.84
C SER A 309 -1.15 24.75 -25.99
N VAL A 310 -1.08 23.51 -26.49
CA VAL A 310 -1.47 22.30 -25.77
C VAL A 310 -0.44 22.00 -24.66
N GLN A 311 0.85 22.23 -24.92
CA GLN A 311 1.86 22.18 -23.86
C GLN A 311 1.65 23.24 -22.79
N ARG A 312 1.16 24.45 -23.13
CA ARG A 312 0.85 25.49 -22.14
C ARG A 312 -0.34 25.10 -21.25
N ASN A 313 -1.40 24.53 -21.81
CA ASN A 313 -2.56 24.09 -21.02
C ASN A 313 -2.24 22.85 -20.17
N LEU A 314 -1.35 21.96 -20.64
CA LEU A 314 -0.85 20.81 -19.87
C LEU A 314 0.23 21.18 -18.83
N ARG A 315 0.84 22.38 -18.91
CA ARG A 315 1.88 22.88 -17.99
C ARG A 315 1.36 23.90 -16.95
N LYS A 316 0.15 24.44 -17.12
CA LYS A 316 -0.43 25.49 -16.27
C LYS A 316 -1.48 24.97 -15.26
N ALA A 317 -1.64 23.66 -15.14
CA ALA A 317 -2.52 23.00 -14.15
C ALA A 317 -1.67 22.25 -13.13
#